data_AF-A0A842X7G8-F1
#
_entry.id   AF-A0A842X7G8-F1
#
_cell.length_a   1.000
_cell.length_b   1.000
_cell.length_c   1.000
_cell.angle_alpha   90.00
_cell.angle_beta   90.00
_cell.angle_gamma   90.00
#
_symmetry.space_group_name_H-M   'P 1'
#
loop_
_entity.id
_entity.type
_entity.pdbx_description
1 polymer ?
#
loop_
_entity_poly.entity_id
_entity_poly.type
_entity_poly.pdbx_seq_one_letter_code
_entity_poly.pdbx_strand_id
1 'polypeptide(L)' 'MVGLLSDEEISKILMMRGLGYSQTEIATELGITQGAVSYNLKQLKTEAGSSGLEKTFMKVLAAGIGVDRLKSSGLI' A
#
# COMPACT_ATOMS: atom_id res chain seq x y z
N MET A 1 17.08 -2.54 -8.68
CA MET A 1 17.22 -1.10 -8.34
C MET A 1 16.06 -0.78 -7.40
N VAL A 2 16.33 -0.33 -6.17
CA VAL A 2 15.26 0.07 -5.23
C VAL A 2 14.97 1.55 -5.51
N GLY A 3 14.09 1.82 -6.48
CA GLY A 3 13.47 3.14 -6.59
C GLY A 3 12.54 3.36 -5.40
N LEU A 4 12.40 4.61 -4.96
CA LEU A 4 11.32 4.97 -4.04
C LEU A 4 9.99 4.62 -4.71
N LEU A 5 9.18 3.77 -4.07
CA LEU A 5 7.84 3.47 -4.56
C LEU A 5 6.95 4.72 -4.39
N SER A 6 6.10 4.95 -5.37
CA SER A 6 5.02 5.93 -5.29
C SER A 6 3.96 5.49 -4.27
N ASP A 7 3.18 6.46 -3.77
CA ASP A 7 2.03 6.18 -2.90
C ASP A 7 1.00 5.27 -3.59
N GLU A 8 0.86 5.37 -4.91
CA GLU A 8 0.01 4.48 -5.70
C GLU A 8 0.49 3.02 -5.66
N GLU A 9 1.79 2.79 -5.82
CA GLU A 9 2.37 1.44 -5.74
C GLU A 9 2.26 0.85 -4.33
N ILE A 10 2.48 1.67 -3.29
CA ILE A 10 2.32 1.23 -1.89
C ILE A 10 0.85 0.87 -1.61
N SER A 11 -0.09 1.66 -2.12
CA SER A 11 -1.52 1.35 -2.02
C SER A 11 -1.89 0.06 -2.76
N LYS A 12 -1.35 -0.17 -3.96
CA LYS A 12 -1.53 -1.45 -4.69
C LYS A 12 -0.97 -2.63 -3.92
N ILE A 13 0.22 -2.51 -3.31
CA ILE A 13 0.78 -3.55 -2.43
C ILE A 13 -0.19 -3.90 -1.30
N LEU A 14 -0.72 -2.88 -0.61
CA LEU A 14 -1.66 -3.07 0.50
C LEU A 14 -2.96 -3.73 0.05
N MET A 15 -3.55 -3.26 -1.06
CA MET A 15 -4.78 -3.82 -1.64
C MET A 15 -4.60 -5.29 -2.04
N MET A 16 -3.57 -5.59 -2.85
CA MET A 16 -3.31 -6.96 -3.29
C MET A 16 -3.03 -7.89 -2.12
N ARG A 17 -2.26 -7.43 -1.10
CA ARG A 17 -2.00 -8.24 0.08
C ARG A 17 -3.28 -8.53 0.87
N GLY A 18 -4.19 -7.56 0.97
CA GLY A 18 -5.52 -7.71 1.59
C GLY A 18 -6.43 -8.68 0.85
N LEU A 19 -6.28 -8.79 -0.47
CA LEU A 19 -6.98 -9.75 -1.33
C LEU A 19 -6.35 -11.16 -1.34
N GLY A 20 -5.25 -11.37 -0.62
CA GLY A 20 -4.64 -12.69 -0.44
C GLY A 20 -3.49 -13.02 -1.40
N TYR A 21 -3.08 -12.08 -2.26
CA TYR A 21 -1.93 -12.27 -3.14
C TYR A 21 -0.63 -12.43 -2.34
N SER A 22 0.25 -13.31 -2.81
CA SER A 22 1.59 -13.50 -2.26
C SER A 22 2.53 -12.33 -2.63
N GLN A 23 3.62 -12.16 -1.87
CA GLN A 23 4.60 -11.11 -2.18
C GLN A 23 5.27 -11.29 -3.55
N THR A 24 5.37 -12.53 -4.02
CA THR A 24 5.91 -12.84 -5.35
C THR A 24 4.94 -12.39 -6.44
N GLU A 25 3.65 -12.69 -6.31
CA GLU A 25 2.63 -12.23 -7.26
C GLU A 25 2.54 -10.70 -7.31
N ILE A 26 2.60 -10.03 -6.15
CA ILE A 26 2.62 -8.56 -6.06
C ILE A 26 3.87 -7.98 -6.75
N ALA A 27 5.04 -8.59 -6.53
CA ALA A 27 6.28 -8.15 -7.14
C ALA A 27 6.24 -8.29 -8.67
N THR A 28 5.70 -9.41 -9.17
CA THR A 28 5.49 -9.65 -10.60
C THR A 28 4.54 -8.63 -11.21
N GLU A 29 3.39 -8.36 -10.58
CA GLU A 29 2.39 -7.41 -11.08
C GLU A 29 2.94 -5.99 -11.17
N LEU A 30 3.72 -5.56 -10.18
CA LEU A 30 4.26 -4.19 -10.11
C LEU A 30 5.61 -4.03 -10.80
N GLY A 31 6.21 -5.10 -11.34
CA GLY A 31 7.54 -5.04 -11.95
C GLY A 31 8.66 -4.68 -10.97
N ILE A 32 8.50 -5.01 -9.68
CA ILE A 32 9.46 -4.72 -8.60
C ILE A 32 10.01 -6.00 -7.98
N THR A 33 10.91 -5.88 -7.00
CA THR A 33 11.45 -7.05 -6.30
C THR A 33 10.54 -7.48 -5.15
N GLN A 34 10.50 -8.78 -4.85
CA GLN A 34 9.81 -9.31 -3.65
C GLN A 34 10.33 -8.65 -2.36
N GLY A 35 11.63 -8.31 -2.31
CA GLY A 35 12.23 -7.59 -1.19
C GLY A 35 11.66 -6.18 -1.00
N ALA A 36 11.36 -5.47 -2.10
CA ALA A 36 10.70 -4.16 -2.03
C ALA A 36 9.26 -4.28 -1.49
N VAL A 37 8.52 -5.31 -1.89
CA VAL A 37 7.18 -5.61 -1.34
C VAL A 37 7.27 -5.90 0.16
N SER A 38 8.19 -6.79 0.56
CA SER A 38 8.41 -7.16 1.96
C SER A 38 8.76 -5.96 2.85
N TYR A 39 9.64 -5.08 2.36
CA TYR A 39 10.02 -3.86 3.04
C TYR A 39 8.81 -2.95 3.29
N ASN A 40 8.01 -2.68 2.26
CA ASN A 40 6.84 -1.81 2.41
C ASN A 40 5.78 -2.41 3.33
N LEU A 41 5.48 -3.71 3.23
CA LEU A 41 4.57 -4.39 4.16
C LEU A 41 5.07 -4.31 5.62
N LYS A 42 6.39 -4.40 5.84
CA LYS A 42 6.99 -4.23 7.18
C LYS A 42 6.83 -2.81 7.71
N GLN A 43 6.99 -1.80 6.84
CA GLN A 43 6.77 -0.40 7.24
C GLN A 43 5.31 -0.13 7.57
N LEU A 44 4.38 -0.62 6.75
CA LEU A 44 2.94 -0.53 7.02
C LEU A 44 2.55 -1.22 8.34
N LYS A 45 3.12 -2.39 8.63
CA LYS A 45 2.91 -3.08 9.91
C LYS A 45 3.46 -2.27 11.09
N THR A 46 4.62 -1.63 10.93
CA THR A 46 5.23 -0.79 11.96
C THR A 46 4.36 0.44 12.23
N GLU A 47 3.88 1.12 11.18
CA GLU A 47 3.00 2.28 11.31
C GLU A 47 1.64 1.89 11.92
N ALA A 48 1.06 0.76 11.53
CA ALA A 48 -0.16 0.26 12.13
C ALA A 48 -0.01 -0.05 13.62
N GLY A 49 1.17 -0.51 14.05
CA GLY A 49 1.48 -0.76 15.46
C GLY A 49 1.53 0.52 16.31
N SER A 50 1.89 1.67 15.72
CA SER A 50 1.99 2.94 16.43
C SER A 50 0.75 3.84 16.27
N SER A 51 0.12 3.81 15.10
CA SER A 51 -0.96 4.73 14.70
C SER A 51 -2.34 4.07 14.64
N GLY A 52 -2.39 2.74 14.73
CA GLY A 52 -3.61 1.95 14.59
C GLY A 52 -3.86 1.45 13.15
N LEU A 53 -4.40 0.24 13.03
CA LEU A 53 -4.64 -0.44 11.75
C LEU A 53 -5.49 0.39 10.79
N GLU A 54 -6.66 0.85 11.24
CA GLU A 54 -7.61 1.59 10.41
C GLU A 54 -7.02 2.91 9.91
N LYS A 55 -6.37 3.66 10.80
CA LYS A 55 -5.73 4.94 10.45
C LYS A 55 -4.63 4.76 9.41
N THR A 56 -3.77 3.76 9.57
CA THR A 56 -2.71 3.45 8.59
C THR A 56 -3.30 3.00 7.26
N PHE A 57 -4.32 2.13 7.29
CA PHE A 57 -4.98 1.65 6.08
C PHE A 57 -5.62 2.79 5.28
N MET A 58 -6.42 3.64 5.94
CA MET A 58 -7.09 4.77 5.30
C MET A 58 -6.10 5.80 4.77
N LYS A 59 -5.01 6.08 5.50
CA LYS A 59 -3.94 6.96 5.04
C LYS A 59 -3.33 6.47 3.72
N VAL A 60 -2.98 5.19 3.64
CA VAL A 60 -2.33 4.60 2.46
C VAL A 60 -3.29 4.54 1.27
N LEU A 61 -4.55 4.16 1.51
CA LEU A 61 -5.57 4.18 0.46
C LEU A 61 -5.79 5.60 -0.09
N ALA A 62 -5.88 6.60 0.80
CA ALA A 62 -6.09 7.98 0.41
C ALA A 62 -4.89 8.58 -0.34
N ALA A 63 -3.67 8.17 0.02
CA ALA A 63 -2.46 8.56 -0.70
C ALA A 63 -2.41 7.96 -2.12
N GLY A 64 -2.82 6.70 -2.30
CA GLY A 64 -2.76 6.04 -3.61
C GLY A 64 -3.92 6.35 -4.57
N ILE A 65 -5.12 6.64 -4.07
CA ILE A 65 -6.27 7.00 -4.92
C ILE A 65 -6.25 8.51 -5.26
N GLY A 66 -5.53 9.29 -4.46
CA GLY A 66 -5.61 10.75 -4.39
C GLY A 66 -6.82 11.14 -3.53
N VAL A 67 -6.58 11.87 -2.43
CA VAL A 67 -7.61 12.37 -1.50
C VAL A 67 -8.78 13.05 -2.24
N ASP A 68 -8.48 13.73 -3.35
CA ASP A 68 -9.48 14.43 -4.17
C ASP A 68 -10.51 13.51 -4.83
N ARG A 69 -10.14 12.27 -5.17
CA ARG A 69 -11.07 11.28 -5.76
C ARG A 69 -11.95 10.58 -4.72
N LEU A 70 -11.44 10.41 -3.50
CA LEU A 70 -12.23 9.84 -2.41
C LEU A 70 -13.28 10.83 -1.89
N LYS A 71 -12.93 12.11 -1.77
CA LYS A 71 -13.90 13.18 -1.44
C LYS A 71 -14.98 13.36 -2.52
N SER A 72 -14.62 13.28 -3.80
CA SER A 72 -15.57 13.44 -4.90
C SER A 72 -16.46 12.22 -5.14
N SER A 73 -16.14 11.05 -4.57
CA SER A 73 -16.97 9.84 -4.61
C SER A 73 -17.84 9.62 -3.37
N GLY A 74 -17.75 10.48 -2.35
CA GLY A 74 -18.54 10.37 -1.11
C GLY A 74 -18.13 9.20 -0.21
N LEU A 75 -16.93 8.65 -0.43
CA LEU A 75 -16.39 7.54 0.37
C LEU A 75 -15.74 8.01 1.67
N ILE A 76 -15.29 9.28 1.72
CA ILE A 76 -14.77 9.99 2.91
C ILE A 76 -15.16 11.46 2.88
#